data_AF-A0A2N0EQ01-F1
#
_entry.id   AF-A0A2N0EQ01-F1
#
_cell.length_a   1.000
_cell.length_b   1.000
_cell.length_c   1.000
_cell.angle_alpha   90.00
_cell.angle_beta   90.00
_cell.angle_gamma   90.00
#
_symmetry.space_group_name_H-M   'P 1'
#
loop_
_entity.id
_entity.type
_entity.pdbx_description
1 polymer ?
#
loop_
_entity_poly.entity_id
_entity_poly.type
_entity_poly.pdbx_seq_one_letter_code
_entity_poly.pdbx_strand_id
1 'polypeptide(L)'
;MKKLKLLILITLILANFSCEKEEETSEPEIEVNETSIIPASTSGRPNNYLGCIEISSRITTIEVWDHGQIDGDIISIIANGNTIINQEVLDGPSNPITVDYDFTNNGFNYITLFAHNLGDIPPNTCTIAINGVQFVLEANLDANGSIDVIVTGYGVDCSDSGGGGSGGGGNGNDTGALIFYVNEDLGCGPINVNLEGVGSNTITGYYGSTPDCGASGGANFSDLDPGVYSYTASCSDTNWSGTVTIEADTCLKQLLLPGSGGGGGGTTGDVKFWINQDFGCGNISVNVSGVGSSTISGYFGSAPSCDNSSAGGNFNDLNPGNYNYDASCSGYTWQGSFTITENQCLQFQLTL
;
A
#
# COMPACT_ATOMS: atom_id res chain seq x y z
N MET A 1 52.47 96.74 -3.47
CA MET A 1 52.55 95.27 -3.28
C MET A 1 51.69 94.89 -2.08
N LYS A 2 50.41 94.55 -2.33
CA LYS A 2 49.41 94.29 -1.29
C LYS A 2 49.54 92.84 -0.80
N LYS A 3 49.70 92.66 0.51
CA LYS A 3 49.62 91.35 1.17
C LYS A 3 48.16 90.89 1.15
N LEU A 4 47.86 89.91 0.31
CA LEU A 4 46.55 89.28 0.22
C LEU A 4 46.45 88.22 1.32
N LYS A 5 45.59 88.48 2.32
CA LYS A 5 45.14 87.49 3.29
C LYS A 5 44.37 86.40 2.54
N LEU A 6 44.93 85.19 2.44
CA LEU A 6 44.20 84.04 1.93
C LEU A 6 43.48 83.37 3.11
N LEU A 7 42.19 83.67 3.21
CA LEU A 7 41.25 83.01 4.11
C LEU A 7 41.02 81.59 3.56
N ILE A 8 41.51 80.57 4.25
CA ILE A 8 41.21 79.17 3.90
C ILE A 8 39.78 78.89 4.34
N LEU A 9 38.87 78.90 3.37
CA LEU A 9 37.48 78.49 3.53
C LEU A 9 37.47 76.96 3.67
N ILE A 10 37.23 76.47 4.89
CA ILE A 10 36.86 75.07 5.15
C ILE A 10 35.58 74.80 4.36
N THR A 11 35.73 74.13 3.23
CA THR A 11 34.62 73.54 2.48
C THR A 11 34.37 72.19 3.12
N LEU A 12 33.30 72.13 3.90
CA LEU A 12 32.73 70.92 4.45
C LEU A 12 32.24 70.08 3.26
N ILE A 13 33.08 69.17 2.76
CA ILE A 13 32.64 68.15 1.80
C ILE A 13 31.81 67.16 2.61
N LEU A 14 30.50 67.40 2.63
CA LEU A 14 29.52 66.37 2.92
C LEU A 14 29.68 65.32 1.82
N ALA A 15 30.50 64.31 2.10
CA ALA A 15 30.46 63.06 1.38
C ALA A 15 29.05 62.52 1.56
N ASN A 16 28.20 62.72 0.56
CA ASN A 16 27.03 61.89 0.37
C ASN A 16 27.59 60.49 0.09
N PHE A 17 27.90 59.76 1.16
CA PHE A 17 27.76 58.32 1.17
C PHE A 17 26.28 58.07 0.92
N SER A 18 25.89 58.12 -0.35
CA SER A 18 24.74 57.35 -0.79
C SER A 18 25.14 55.92 -0.49
N CYS A 19 24.69 55.45 0.67
CA CYS A 19 24.62 54.03 0.96
C CYS A 19 23.66 53.51 -0.10
N GLU A 20 24.20 53.14 -1.25
CA GLU A 20 23.48 52.31 -2.20
C GLU A 20 23.29 51.01 -1.43
N LYS A 21 22.09 50.91 -0.85
CA LYS A 21 21.65 49.76 -0.10
C LYS A 21 21.78 48.62 -1.08
N GLU A 22 22.80 47.78 -0.89
CA GLU A 22 22.88 46.50 -1.56
C GLU A 22 21.54 45.83 -1.29
N GLU A 23 20.71 45.72 -2.34
CA GLU A 23 19.53 44.90 -2.26
C GLU A 23 20.05 43.48 -2.08
N GLU A 24 20.07 43.02 -0.83
CA GLU A 24 20.20 41.60 -0.54
C GLU A 24 19.07 40.91 -1.29
N THR A 25 19.43 40.37 -2.45
CA THR A 25 18.61 39.45 -3.21
C THR A 25 18.63 38.17 -2.39
N SER A 26 17.69 38.08 -1.44
CA SER A 26 17.42 36.84 -0.74
C SER A 26 17.16 35.77 -1.80
N GLU A 27 18.01 34.76 -1.88
CA GLU A 27 17.76 33.60 -2.73
C GLU A 27 16.36 33.07 -2.38
N PRO A 28 15.52 32.74 -3.37
CA PRO A 28 14.18 32.24 -3.11
C PRO A 28 14.31 30.97 -2.25
N GLU A 29 13.65 30.97 -1.09
CA GLU A 29 13.55 29.79 -0.25
C GLU A 29 12.82 28.69 -1.03
N ILE A 30 13.46 27.53 -1.20
CA ILE A 30 12.89 26.41 -1.95
C ILE A 30 11.88 25.73 -1.05
N GLU A 31 10.63 25.63 -1.53
CA GLU A 31 9.53 24.98 -0.83
C GLU A 31 9.91 23.53 -0.46
N VAL A 32 9.72 23.19 0.82
CA VAL A 32 9.78 21.81 1.31
C VAL A 32 8.34 21.32 1.40
N ASN A 33 7.96 20.42 0.51
CA ASN A 33 6.67 19.75 0.64
C ASN A 33 6.84 18.65 1.69
N GLU A 34 6.06 18.70 2.76
CA GLU A 34 6.12 17.74 3.87
C GLU A 34 5.17 16.54 3.68
N THR A 35 4.30 16.59 2.68
CA THR A 35 3.34 15.53 2.35
C THR A 35 3.21 15.36 0.84
N SER A 36 2.69 14.22 0.39
CA SER A 36 2.45 13.97 -1.04
C SER A 36 1.68 15.10 -1.71
N ILE A 37 2.15 15.46 -2.90
CA ILE A 37 1.55 16.47 -3.79
C ILE A 37 1.04 15.84 -5.10
N ILE A 38 0.85 14.52 -5.12
CA ILE A 38 0.23 13.83 -6.26
C ILE A 38 -1.21 14.33 -6.41
N PRO A 39 -1.59 14.88 -7.57
CA PRO A 39 -2.98 15.28 -7.78
C PRO A 39 -3.85 14.03 -7.92
N ALA A 40 -5.10 14.11 -7.46
CA ALA A 40 -6.07 13.00 -7.57
C ALA A 40 -6.31 12.51 -9.01
N SER A 41 -6.05 13.37 -10.02
CA SER A 41 -6.12 12.99 -11.43
C SER A 41 -5.10 13.75 -12.27
N THR A 42 -4.72 13.16 -13.40
CA THR A 42 -3.90 13.80 -14.43
C THR A 42 -4.48 13.46 -15.80
N SER A 43 -4.61 14.49 -16.65
CA SER A 43 -5.19 14.35 -17.99
C SER A 43 -6.58 13.68 -18.02
N GLY A 44 -7.38 13.85 -16.96
CA GLY A 44 -8.73 13.32 -16.85
C GLY A 44 -8.84 11.88 -16.35
N ARG A 45 -7.72 11.23 -15.99
CA ARG A 45 -7.69 9.89 -15.38
C ARG A 45 -7.25 9.98 -13.91
N PRO A 46 -7.81 9.16 -13.00
CA PRO A 46 -7.30 9.06 -11.64
C PRO A 46 -5.83 8.64 -11.63
N ASN A 47 -5.08 9.17 -10.66
CA ASN A 47 -3.71 8.75 -10.39
C ASN A 47 -3.72 7.73 -9.26
N ASN A 48 -3.39 6.47 -9.57
CA ASN A 48 -3.21 5.43 -8.58
C ASN A 48 -1.84 5.61 -7.94
N TYR A 49 -1.81 5.73 -6.62
CA TYR A 49 -0.56 5.75 -5.86
C TYR A 49 0.06 4.34 -5.90
N LEU A 50 1.29 4.24 -6.39
CA LEU A 50 2.02 2.98 -6.53
C LEU A 50 3.14 2.84 -5.49
N GLY A 51 3.59 3.94 -4.89
CA GLY A 51 4.68 3.94 -3.92
C GLY A 51 5.52 5.22 -3.98
N CYS A 52 6.74 5.13 -3.48
CA CYS A 52 7.65 6.26 -3.37
C CYS A 52 9.09 5.85 -3.69
N ILE A 53 9.91 6.84 -4.03
CA ILE A 53 11.35 6.70 -4.22
C ILE A 53 12.08 7.86 -3.56
N GLU A 54 13.15 7.56 -2.84
CA GLU A 54 14.00 8.56 -2.20
C GLU A 54 15.19 8.93 -3.08
N ILE A 55 15.45 10.24 -3.21
CA ILE A 55 16.58 10.79 -3.94
C ILE A 55 17.35 11.79 -3.09
N SER A 56 18.66 11.89 -3.30
CA SER A 56 19.54 12.79 -2.52
C SER A 56 19.74 14.17 -3.17
N SER A 57 19.19 14.40 -4.36
CA SER A 57 19.37 15.63 -5.15
C SER A 57 18.13 15.93 -5.97
N ARG A 58 17.71 17.20 -6.02
CA ARG A 58 16.61 17.68 -6.88
C ARG A 58 16.92 17.53 -8.36
N ILE A 59 18.17 17.80 -8.73
CA ILE A 59 18.66 17.63 -10.11
C ILE A 59 19.11 16.19 -10.24
N THR A 60 18.44 15.45 -11.11
CA THR A 60 18.70 14.02 -11.31
C THR A 60 18.48 13.63 -12.76
N THR A 61 19.16 12.55 -13.16
CA THR A 61 18.88 11.87 -14.41
C THR A 61 17.79 10.83 -14.16
N ILE A 62 16.79 10.81 -15.04
CA ILE A 62 15.69 9.86 -15.06
C ILE A 62 15.84 8.99 -16.31
N GLU A 63 15.86 7.68 -16.12
CA GLU A 63 15.89 6.69 -17.20
C GLU A 63 14.59 5.90 -17.21
N VAL A 64 14.07 5.63 -18.40
CA VAL A 64 12.78 4.97 -18.57
C VAL A 64 12.85 3.93 -19.68
N TRP A 65 12.32 2.74 -19.41
CA TRP A 65 12.27 1.63 -20.37
C TRP A 65 11.10 0.68 -20.06
N ASP A 66 10.80 -0.22 -20.99
CA ASP A 66 9.77 -1.25 -20.86
C ASP A 66 10.10 -2.24 -19.73
N HIS A 67 9.19 -2.43 -18.77
CA HIS A 67 9.46 -3.34 -17.65
C HIS A 67 9.44 -4.82 -18.07
N GLY A 68 8.57 -5.17 -19.02
CA GLY A 68 8.23 -6.54 -19.38
C GLY A 68 8.76 -6.94 -20.75
N GLN A 69 7.84 -7.11 -21.69
CA GLN A 69 8.14 -7.48 -23.06
C GLN A 69 7.92 -6.26 -23.94
N ILE A 70 8.94 -5.87 -24.72
CA ILE A 70 8.83 -4.80 -25.71
C ILE A 70 7.72 -5.15 -26.71
N ASP A 71 6.56 -4.52 -26.53
CA ASP A 71 5.33 -4.86 -27.24
C ASP A 71 4.59 -3.63 -27.78
N GLY A 72 5.29 -2.49 -27.85
CA GLY A 72 4.80 -1.27 -28.45
C GLY A 72 4.10 -0.33 -27.49
N ASP A 73 4.40 -0.42 -26.19
CA ASP A 73 3.97 0.53 -25.18
C ASP A 73 4.37 1.98 -25.52
N ILE A 74 3.38 2.89 -25.57
CA ILE A 74 3.56 4.32 -25.85
C ILE A 74 3.13 5.12 -24.62
N ILE A 75 4.07 5.88 -24.06
CA ILE A 75 3.88 6.55 -22.77
C ILE A 75 4.26 8.03 -22.79
N SER A 76 3.72 8.78 -21.84
CA SER A 76 4.28 10.04 -21.37
C SER A 76 4.64 9.92 -19.90
N ILE A 77 5.74 10.57 -19.49
CA ILE A 77 6.11 10.75 -18.08
C ILE A 77 5.87 12.20 -17.70
N ILE A 78 5.15 12.42 -16.61
CA ILE A 78 4.80 13.74 -16.08
C ILE A 78 5.40 13.87 -14.69
N ALA A 79 6.25 14.87 -14.48
CA ALA A 79 6.86 15.17 -13.19
C ALA A 79 6.41 16.55 -12.69
N ASN A 80 5.85 16.63 -11.48
CA ASN A 80 5.27 17.86 -10.93
C ASN A 80 4.37 18.64 -11.92
N GLY A 81 3.56 17.91 -12.69
CA GLY A 81 2.63 18.47 -13.68
C GLY A 81 3.27 18.83 -15.03
N ASN A 82 4.59 18.71 -15.17
CA ASN A 82 5.32 18.96 -16.41
C ASN A 82 5.55 17.64 -17.17
N THR A 83 5.16 17.56 -18.44
CA THR A 83 5.50 16.42 -19.28
C THR A 83 7.00 16.44 -19.61
N ILE A 84 7.74 15.49 -19.07
CA ILE A 84 9.21 15.37 -19.25
C ILE A 84 9.58 14.37 -20.35
N ILE A 85 8.72 13.40 -20.62
CA ILE A 85 8.79 12.49 -21.78
C ILE A 85 7.41 12.49 -22.42
N ASN A 86 7.33 12.69 -23.73
CA ASN A 86 6.05 12.93 -24.41
C ASN A 86 5.77 11.93 -25.54
N GLN A 87 4.86 10.99 -25.29
CA GLN A 87 4.35 10.04 -26.27
C GLN A 87 5.46 9.27 -27.00
N GLU A 88 6.38 8.72 -26.22
CA GLU A 88 7.50 7.91 -26.73
C GLU A 88 7.18 6.42 -26.63
N VAL A 89 7.72 5.64 -27.55
CA VAL A 89 7.64 4.17 -27.55
C VAL A 89 8.71 3.62 -26.62
N LEU A 90 8.33 2.74 -25.69
CA LEU A 90 9.27 2.07 -24.82
C LEU A 90 10.09 1.01 -25.56
N ASP A 91 11.35 0.88 -25.17
CA ASP A 91 12.29 -0.15 -25.60
C ASP A 91 12.86 -0.83 -24.34
N GLY A 92 13.69 -1.85 -24.50
CA GLY A 92 14.27 -2.59 -23.37
C GLY A 92 15.36 -1.80 -22.62
N PRO A 93 15.82 -2.32 -21.47
CA PRO A 93 16.82 -1.67 -20.60
C PRO A 93 18.18 -1.39 -21.26
N SER A 94 18.46 -1.96 -22.44
CA SER A 94 19.66 -1.66 -23.21
C SER A 94 19.58 -0.33 -23.99
N ASN A 95 18.39 0.24 -24.14
CA ASN A 95 18.14 1.48 -24.86
C ASN A 95 17.11 2.36 -24.12
N PRO A 96 17.40 2.78 -22.87
CA PRO A 96 16.46 3.59 -22.10
C PRO A 96 16.32 4.99 -22.69
N ILE A 97 15.15 5.60 -22.49
CA ILE A 97 14.94 7.03 -22.71
C ILE A 97 15.49 7.76 -21.48
N THR A 98 16.38 8.71 -21.69
CA THR A 98 17.05 9.46 -20.61
C THR A 98 16.69 10.94 -20.64
N VAL A 99 16.32 11.50 -19.49
CA VAL A 99 16.04 12.94 -19.33
C VAL A 99 16.62 13.45 -18.01
N ASP A 100 17.30 14.61 -18.06
CA ASP A 100 17.69 15.32 -16.85
C ASP A 100 16.53 16.20 -16.39
N TYR A 101 16.19 16.12 -15.11
CA TYR A 101 15.08 16.86 -14.53
C TYR A 101 15.46 17.49 -13.18
N ASP A 102 14.93 18.70 -12.93
CA ASP A 102 15.07 19.43 -11.67
C ASP A 102 13.71 19.40 -10.96
N PHE A 103 13.62 18.56 -9.93
CA PHE A 103 12.49 18.54 -9.00
C PHE A 103 12.50 19.83 -8.19
N THR A 104 11.79 20.86 -8.64
CA THR A 104 11.85 22.23 -8.09
C THR A 104 11.57 22.36 -6.59
N ASN A 105 11.04 21.31 -5.95
CA ASN A 105 10.69 21.28 -4.53
C ASN A 105 11.62 20.35 -3.75
N ASN A 106 11.90 20.70 -2.50
CA ASN A 106 12.46 19.77 -1.53
C ASN A 106 11.35 18.87 -0.96
N GLY A 107 11.73 17.74 -0.37
CA GLY A 107 10.75 16.78 0.12
C GLY A 107 9.92 16.19 -1.00
N PHE A 108 8.59 16.24 -0.88
CA PHE A 108 7.66 15.61 -1.80
C PHE A 108 7.64 16.25 -3.19
N ASN A 109 7.86 15.38 -4.18
CA ASN A 109 7.59 15.59 -5.59
C ASN A 109 6.84 14.36 -6.11
N TYR A 110 6.44 14.36 -7.38
CA TYR A 110 5.84 13.17 -7.96
C TYR A 110 6.20 12.94 -9.41
N ILE A 111 6.04 11.68 -9.82
CA ILE A 111 6.04 11.25 -11.21
C ILE A 111 4.76 10.46 -11.49
N THR A 112 4.16 10.73 -12.65
CA THR A 112 3.00 10.02 -13.17
C THR A 112 3.32 9.42 -14.53
N LEU A 113 3.06 8.12 -14.68
CA LEU A 113 3.00 7.42 -15.94
C LEU A 113 1.62 7.62 -16.58
N PHE A 114 1.60 8.13 -17.81
CA PHE A 114 0.40 8.23 -18.63
C PHE A 114 0.54 7.33 -19.86
N ALA A 115 -0.30 6.30 -19.95
CA ALA A 115 -0.31 5.39 -21.08
C ALA A 115 -1.19 5.91 -22.24
N HIS A 116 -0.63 5.98 -23.46
CA HIS A 116 -1.37 6.32 -24.68
C HIS A 116 -1.97 5.10 -25.38
N ASN A 117 -1.44 3.91 -25.09
CA ASN A 117 -1.97 2.61 -25.51
C ASN A 117 -1.75 1.57 -24.38
N LEU A 118 -1.92 0.29 -24.68
CA LEU A 118 -1.71 -0.83 -23.74
C LEU A 118 -0.67 -1.84 -24.26
N GLY A 119 0.11 -1.47 -25.28
CA GLY A 119 0.93 -2.44 -26.02
C GLY A 119 0.09 -3.55 -26.66
N ASP A 120 0.73 -4.70 -26.92
CA ASP A 120 0.07 -5.95 -27.28
C ASP A 120 -0.38 -6.74 -26.03
N ILE A 121 0.24 -6.50 -24.87
CA ILE A 121 0.02 -7.18 -23.58
C ILE A 121 -0.31 -6.13 -22.50
N PRO A 122 -1.58 -5.96 -22.12
CA PRO A 122 -1.96 -5.03 -21.05
C PRO A 122 -1.53 -5.52 -19.64
N PRO A 123 -1.33 -4.62 -18.66
CA PRO A 123 -1.34 -3.15 -18.76
C PRO A 123 -0.04 -2.61 -19.39
N ASN A 124 0.01 -1.29 -19.65
CA ASN A 124 1.24 -0.65 -20.07
C ASN A 124 2.20 -0.53 -18.87
N THR A 125 3.41 -1.06 -19.00
CA THR A 125 4.37 -1.14 -17.87
C THR A 125 5.70 -0.49 -18.19
N CYS A 126 6.18 0.32 -17.25
CA CYS A 126 7.32 1.19 -17.44
C CYS A 126 8.21 1.09 -16.21
N THR A 127 9.47 0.69 -16.38
CA THR A 127 10.47 0.87 -15.33
C THR A 127 11.01 2.28 -15.41
N ILE A 128 11.00 2.98 -14.28
CA ILE A 128 11.72 4.24 -14.10
C ILE A 128 12.93 4.01 -13.19
N ALA A 129 14.07 4.58 -13.55
CA ALA A 129 15.25 4.60 -12.70
C ALA A 129 15.69 6.02 -12.42
N ILE A 130 15.92 6.33 -11.14
CA ILE A 130 16.42 7.63 -10.69
C ILE A 130 17.64 7.36 -9.82
N ASN A 131 18.81 7.82 -10.27
CA ASN A 131 20.10 7.54 -9.61
C ASN A 131 20.37 6.04 -9.34
N GLY A 132 19.86 5.16 -10.21
CA GLY A 132 20.05 3.70 -10.12
C GLY A 132 19.05 2.97 -9.22
N VAL A 133 18.18 3.68 -8.51
CA VAL A 133 17.03 3.06 -7.82
C VAL A 133 15.90 2.93 -8.84
N GLN A 134 15.37 1.72 -8.99
CA GLN A 134 14.34 1.39 -9.98
C GLN A 134 12.98 1.26 -9.32
N PHE A 135 11.95 1.69 -10.03
CA PHE A 135 10.55 1.51 -9.66
C PHE A 135 9.73 1.11 -10.89
N VAL A 136 8.74 0.25 -10.70
CA VAL A 136 7.85 -0.18 -11.78
C VAL A 136 6.55 0.61 -11.71
N LEU A 137 6.26 1.34 -12.77
CA LEU A 137 5.02 2.04 -12.96
C LEU A 137 4.12 1.24 -13.90
N GLU A 138 2.84 1.21 -13.60
CA GLU A 138 1.81 0.64 -14.46
C GLU A 138 0.69 1.65 -14.71
N ALA A 139 0.17 1.66 -15.92
CA ALA A 139 -0.97 2.49 -16.29
C ALA A 139 -1.83 1.78 -17.33
N ASN A 140 -3.09 2.21 -17.43
CA ASN A 140 -3.99 1.76 -18.47
C ASN A 140 -4.76 2.96 -19.07
N LEU A 141 -5.78 2.69 -19.89
CA LEU A 141 -6.55 3.75 -20.55
C LEU A 141 -7.58 4.44 -19.63
N ASP A 142 -7.78 3.91 -18.43
CA ASP A 142 -8.75 4.39 -17.44
C ASP A 142 -8.08 5.00 -16.20
N ALA A 143 -6.84 4.61 -15.87
CA ALA A 143 -6.09 5.08 -14.70
C ALA A 143 -4.59 5.22 -14.99
N ASN A 144 -3.95 6.19 -14.32
CA ASN A 144 -2.51 6.41 -14.36
C ASN A 144 -1.83 5.77 -13.15
N GLY A 145 -0.54 5.47 -13.26
CA GLY A 145 0.31 5.11 -12.12
C GLY A 145 1.16 6.29 -11.67
N SER A 146 1.18 6.59 -10.39
CA SER A 146 1.96 7.70 -9.82
C SER A 146 2.77 7.25 -8.61
N ILE A 147 3.96 7.81 -8.48
CA ILE A 147 4.80 7.66 -7.30
C ILE A 147 5.22 9.00 -6.75
N ASP A 148 5.45 9.04 -5.44
CA ASP A 148 6.17 10.15 -4.83
C ASP A 148 7.67 10.03 -5.11
N VAL A 149 8.31 11.16 -5.35
CA VAL A 149 9.76 11.29 -5.45
C VAL A 149 10.21 12.23 -4.34
N ILE A 150 10.94 11.71 -3.37
CA ILE A 150 11.24 12.44 -2.15
C ILE A 150 12.70 12.86 -2.13
N VAL A 151 12.91 14.17 -2.16
CA VAL A 151 14.23 14.75 -2.00
C VAL A 151 14.57 14.76 -0.52
N THR A 152 15.42 13.82 -0.12
CA THR A 152 15.83 13.59 1.27
C THR A 152 16.73 14.71 1.82
N GLY A 153 16.90 14.74 3.15
CA GLY A 153 17.70 15.74 3.86
C GLY A 153 16.90 16.90 4.47
N TYR A 154 15.57 16.84 4.38
CA TYR A 154 14.65 17.86 4.89
C TYR A 154 13.68 17.34 5.96
N GLY A 155 13.99 16.20 6.58
CA GLY A 155 13.17 15.60 7.63
C GLY A 155 11.88 14.95 7.12
N VAL A 156 11.85 14.64 5.82
CA VAL A 156 10.75 13.93 5.15
C VAL A 156 11.33 12.79 4.34
N ASP A 157 10.65 11.65 4.34
CA ASP A 157 11.05 10.43 3.65
C ASP A 157 9.84 9.62 3.18
N CYS A 158 10.08 8.45 2.60
CA CYS A 158 9.03 7.59 2.04
C CYS A 158 7.93 7.21 3.03
N SER A 159 8.17 7.30 4.34
CA SER A 159 7.14 7.07 5.36
C SER A 159 6.07 8.16 5.41
N ASP A 160 6.34 9.34 4.84
CA ASP A 160 5.40 10.48 4.83
C ASP A 160 4.48 10.50 3.57
N SER A 161 4.57 9.49 2.69
CA SER A 161 3.83 9.38 1.42
C SER A 161 2.41 8.83 1.60
N GLY A 162 1.35 9.66 1.42
CA GLY A 162 -0.05 9.16 1.44
C GLY A 162 -1.23 10.16 1.52
N GLY A 163 -1.06 11.47 1.26
CA GLY A 163 -2.02 12.52 1.64
C GLY A 163 -3.42 12.51 0.98
N GLY A 164 -4.50 13.08 1.56
CA GLY A 164 -4.64 13.97 2.73
C GLY A 164 -6.13 14.29 3.04
N GLY A 165 -6.54 15.17 3.98
CA GLY A 165 -5.84 15.98 4.98
C GLY A 165 -6.85 16.76 5.86
N SER A 166 -6.40 17.32 6.98
CA SER A 166 -6.87 18.59 7.55
C SER A 166 -5.97 18.98 8.71
N GLY A 167 -5.41 20.19 8.64
CA GLY A 167 -4.42 20.68 9.59
C GLY A 167 -4.95 20.90 11.01
N GLY A 168 -4.00 20.99 11.94
CA GLY A 168 -4.23 21.53 13.27
C GLY A 168 -3.52 20.78 14.38
N GLY A 169 -2.23 21.04 14.55
CA GLY A 169 -1.58 21.07 15.85
C GLY A 169 -1.42 19.74 16.58
N GLY A 170 -0.21 19.20 16.48
CA GLY A 170 0.43 18.44 17.56
C GLY A 170 0.08 16.95 17.60
N ASN A 171 1.12 16.14 17.40
CA ASN A 171 1.22 14.72 17.74
C ASN A 171 0.13 13.83 17.10
N GLY A 172 0.33 13.36 15.87
CA GLY A 172 -0.57 12.38 15.24
C GLY A 172 0.25 11.29 14.54
N ASN A 173 -0.04 10.04 14.90
CA ASN A 173 0.63 8.83 14.42
C ASN A 173 0.12 8.42 13.03
N ASP A 174 1.00 7.81 12.22
CA ASP A 174 0.80 7.22 10.89
C ASP A 174 -0.25 6.09 10.90
N THR A 175 -1.51 6.41 11.12
CA THR A 175 -2.53 5.44 11.53
C THR A 175 -3.53 5.16 10.41
N GLY A 176 -3.96 3.91 10.27
CA GLY A 176 -5.00 3.47 9.33
C GLY A 176 -6.39 3.36 9.98
N ALA A 177 -7.38 3.08 9.16
CA ALA A 177 -8.78 2.88 9.55
C ALA A 177 -9.31 1.52 9.10
N LEU A 178 -10.29 1.00 9.82
CA LEU A 178 -10.90 -0.30 9.59
C LEU A 178 -12.41 -0.23 9.78
N ILE A 179 -13.15 -0.76 8.82
CA ILE A 179 -14.58 -1.03 8.95
C ILE A 179 -14.88 -2.52 8.79
N PHE A 180 -15.58 -3.09 9.78
CA PHE A 180 -16.23 -4.39 9.62
C PHE A 180 -17.68 -4.19 9.20
N TYR A 181 -18.13 -4.95 8.21
CA TYR A 181 -19.49 -4.87 7.68
C TYR A 181 -20.05 -6.24 7.28
N VAL A 182 -21.37 -6.30 7.09
CA VAL A 182 -22.07 -7.46 6.50
C VAL A 182 -22.86 -7.01 5.27
N ASN A 183 -23.09 -7.92 4.33
CA ASN A 183 -23.79 -7.62 3.07
C ASN A 183 -25.31 -7.91 3.10
N GLU A 184 -25.78 -8.61 4.14
CA GLU A 184 -27.19 -8.93 4.34
C GLU A 184 -27.52 -9.03 5.84
N ASP A 185 -28.80 -9.08 6.17
CA ASP A 185 -29.25 -9.32 7.54
C ASP A 185 -29.03 -10.79 7.92
N LEU A 186 -28.11 -11.03 8.86
CA LEU A 186 -27.79 -12.37 9.34
C LEU A 186 -28.81 -12.92 10.34
N GLY A 187 -29.83 -12.13 10.71
CA GLY A 187 -30.91 -12.55 11.60
C GLY A 187 -30.49 -12.77 13.06
N CYS A 188 -29.27 -12.39 13.44
CA CYS A 188 -28.70 -12.62 14.77
C CYS A 188 -28.68 -11.37 15.67
N GLY A 189 -29.18 -10.24 15.19
CA GLY A 189 -29.14 -8.94 15.86
C GLY A 189 -27.79 -8.21 15.67
N PRO A 190 -27.50 -7.18 16.48
CA PRO A 190 -26.24 -6.44 16.37
C PRO A 190 -25.02 -7.33 16.58
N ILE A 191 -23.98 -7.15 15.76
CA ILE A 191 -22.75 -7.94 15.82
C ILE A 191 -21.72 -7.15 16.62
N ASN A 192 -21.27 -7.69 17.74
CA ASN A 192 -20.22 -7.07 18.55
C ASN A 192 -18.85 -7.50 18.00
N VAL A 193 -18.05 -6.53 17.56
CA VAL A 193 -16.69 -6.71 17.04
C VAL A 193 -15.70 -6.16 18.05
N ASN A 194 -14.71 -6.96 18.43
CA ASN A 194 -13.62 -6.60 19.31
C ASN A 194 -12.29 -6.73 18.56
N LEU A 195 -11.52 -5.65 18.51
CA LEU A 195 -10.18 -5.58 17.96
C LEU A 195 -9.18 -5.59 19.14
N GLU A 196 -8.33 -6.61 19.21
CA GLU A 196 -7.43 -6.83 20.34
C GLU A 196 -6.49 -5.63 20.54
N GLY A 197 -6.36 -5.18 21.79
CA GLY A 197 -5.52 -4.02 22.13
C GLY A 197 -6.14 -2.65 21.82
N VAL A 198 -7.25 -2.58 21.08
CA VAL A 198 -7.89 -1.32 20.67
C VAL A 198 -9.23 -1.11 21.38
N GLY A 199 -10.16 -2.07 21.29
CA GLY A 199 -11.50 -1.96 21.87
C GLY A 199 -12.58 -2.63 21.03
N SER A 200 -13.84 -2.30 21.30
CA SER A 200 -14.99 -2.94 20.64
C SER A 200 -15.96 -1.94 20.00
N ASN A 201 -16.54 -2.31 18.87
CA ASN A 201 -17.60 -1.57 18.19
C ASN A 201 -18.67 -2.53 17.63
N THR A 202 -19.83 -2.02 17.19
CA THR A 202 -20.98 -2.86 16.83
C THR A 202 -21.44 -2.60 15.39
N ILE A 203 -21.68 -3.67 14.63
CA ILE A 203 -22.39 -3.61 13.36
C ILE A 203 -23.90 -3.62 13.66
N THR A 204 -24.61 -2.60 13.18
CA THR A 204 -26.04 -2.43 13.41
C THR A 204 -26.87 -2.41 12.13
N GLY A 205 -26.24 -2.54 10.96
CA GLY A 205 -26.90 -2.58 9.65
C GLY A 205 -26.13 -3.45 8.65
N TYR A 206 -26.64 -3.50 7.42
CA TYR A 206 -26.07 -4.28 6.31
C TYR A 206 -26.02 -3.44 5.03
N TYR A 207 -25.14 -3.79 4.10
CA TYR A 207 -24.90 -3.01 2.90
C TYR A 207 -25.04 -3.83 1.62
N GLY A 208 -25.77 -3.30 0.63
CA GLY A 208 -25.86 -3.92 -0.70
C GLY A 208 -24.59 -3.77 -1.56
N SER A 209 -23.62 -2.98 -1.11
CA SER A 209 -22.31 -2.76 -1.72
C SER A 209 -21.26 -2.47 -0.65
N THR A 210 -19.98 -2.60 -0.97
CA THR A 210 -18.89 -2.33 -0.03
C THR A 210 -18.93 -0.88 0.50
N PRO A 211 -19.02 -0.65 1.82
CA PRO A 211 -19.04 0.69 2.43
C PRO A 211 -17.63 1.29 2.60
N ASP A 212 -17.57 2.61 2.74
CA ASP A 212 -16.35 3.32 3.14
C ASP A 212 -16.20 3.37 4.67
N CYS A 213 -14.96 3.54 5.16
CA CYS A 213 -14.72 3.73 6.60
C CYS A 213 -15.47 4.96 7.12
N GLY A 214 -15.99 4.85 8.34
CA GLY A 214 -16.87 5.83 8.96
C GLY A 214 -18.35 5.71 8.56
N ALA A 215 -18.70 4.81 7.63
CA ALA A 215 -20.09 4.58 7.27
C ALA A 215 -20.93 4.13 8.47
N SER A 216 -22.14 4.70 8.60
CA SER A 216 -23.07 4.36 9.66
C SER A 216 -23.63 2.95 9.45
N GLY A 217 -23.67 2.16 10.53
CA GLY A 217 -24.16 0.77 10.50
C GLY A 217 -23.06 -0.29 10.50
N GLY A 218 -21.80 0.05 10.19
CA GLY A 218 -20.63 -0.81 10.34
C GLY A 218 -19.88 -0.57 11.66
N ALA A 219 -19.04 -1.51 12.05
CA ALA A 219 -18.15 -1.39 13.21
C ALA A 219 -16.84 -0.73 12.76
N ASN A 220 -16.65 0.54 13.15
CA ASN A 220 -15.54 1.37 12.68
C ASN A 220 -14.46 1.53 13.76
N PHE A 221 -13.22 1.46 13.34
CA PHE A 221 -12.02 1.72 14.13
C PHE A 221 -11.14 2.69 13.36
N SER A 222 -10.72 3.78 14.00
CA SER A 222 -9.84 4.80 13.42
C SER A 222 -8.56 4.90 14.23
N ASP A 223 -7.58 5.60 13.68
CA ASP A 223 -6.34 5.93 14.37
C ASP A 223 -5.57 4.67 14.84
N LEU A 224 -5.58 3.62 14.00
CA LEU A 224 -4.89 2.36 14.25
C LEU A 224 -3.46 2.42 13.72
N ASP A 225 -2.45 2.23 14.58
CA ASP A 225 -1.06 2.17 14.13
C ASP A 225 -0.89 1.02 13.11
N PRO A 226 0.01 1.10 12.12
CA PRO A 226 0.16 0.06 11.11
C PRO A 226 0.63 -1.24 11.75
N GLY A 227 0.07 -2.35 11.31
CA GLY A 227 0.37 -3.65 11.91
C GLY A 227 -0.77 -4.64 11.82
N VAL A 228 -0.54 -5.83 12.36
CA VAL A 228 -1.49 -6.93 12.35
C VAL A 228 -2.30 -6.92 13.64
N TYR A 229 -3.62 -6.82 13.52
CA TYR A 229 -4.54 -6.84 14.64
C TYR A 229 -5.39 -8.10 14.60
N SER A 230 -5.48 -8.80 15.72
CA SER A 230 -6.46 -9.87 15.92
C SER A 230 -7.83 -9.26 16.18
N TYR A 231 -8.87 -9.83 15.60
CA TYR A 231 -10.25 -9.47 15.93
C TYR A 231 -11.08 -10.70 16.26
N THR A 232 -12.12 -10.48 17.05
CA THR A 232 -13.23 -11.42 17.25
C THR A 232 -14.53 -10.68 17.02
N ALA A 233 -15.50 -11.29 16.34
CA ALA A 233 -16.85 -10.77 16.29
C ALA A 233 -17.84 -11.84 16.71
N SER A 234 -18.98 -11.44 17.27
CA SER A 234 -20.01 -12.39 17.67
C SER A 234 -21.41 -11.78 17.60
N CYS A 235 -22.36 -12.61 17.19
CA CYS A 235 -23.78 -12.36 17.39
C CYS A 235 -24.50 -13.67 17.67
N SER A 236 -25.21 -13.76 18.80
CA SER A 236 -25.92 -14.99 19.20
C SER A 236 -25.03 -16.25 19.08
N ASP A 237 -25.37 -17.18 18.17
CA ASP A 237 -24.62 -18.44 17.95
C ASP A 237 -23.54 -18.36 16.85
N THR A 238 -23.34 -17.19 16.23
CA THR A 238 -22.33 -16.98 15.18
C THR A 238 -21.13 -16.24 15.73
N ASN A 239 -19.94 -16.78 15.47
CA ASN A 239 -18.68 -16.19 15.91
C ASN A 239 -17.72 -16.09 14.71
N TRP A 240 -16.98 -14.99 14.67
CA TRP A 240 -15.89 -14.74 13.74
C TRP A 240 -14.62 -14.47 14.53
N SER A 241 -13.49 -14.88 13.98
CA SER A 241 -12.18 -14.47 14.47
C SER A 241 -11.20 -14.48 13.32
N GLY A 242 -10.24 -13.58 13.34
CA GLY A 242 -9.20 -13.50 12.32
C GLY A 242 -8.19 -12.43 12.65
N THR A 243 -7.33 -12.13 11.69
CA THR A 243 -6.39 -11.03 11.75
C THR A 243 -6.63 -10.10 10.57
N VAL A 244 -6.35 -8.82 10.77
CA VAL A 244 -6.40 -7.78 9.75
C VAL A 244 -5.09 -7.01 9.78
N THR A 245 -4.54 -6.68 8.62
CA THR A 245 -3.34 -5.85 8.52
C THR A 245 -3.76 -4.44 8.20
N ILE A 246 -3.43 -3.51 9.10
CA ILE A 246 -3.63 -2.09 8.89
C ILE A 246 -2.36 -1.51 8.30
N GLU A 247 -2.50 -0.84 7.18
CA GLU A 247 -1.46 -0.02 6.57
C GLU A 247 -1.75 1.45 6.89
N ALA A 248 -0.70 2.25 7.05
CA ALA A 248 -0.83 3.68 7.30
C ALA A 248 -1.70 4.35 6.24
N ASP A 249 -2.56 5.28 6.64
CA ASP A 249 -3.43 6.06 5.74
C ASP A 249 -4.37 5.23 4.84
N THR A 250 -4.58 3.94 5.15
CA THR A 250 -5.53 3.10 4.44
C THR A 250 -6.87 2.96 5.17
N CYS A 251 -7.91 2.64 4.41
CA CYS A 251 -9.19 2.18 4.94
C CYS A 251 -9.39 0.72 4.56
N LEU A 252 -9.13 -0.19 5.51
CA LEU A 252 -9.40 -1.60 5.33
C LEU A 252 -10.90 -1.88 5.52
N LYS A 253 -11.48 -2.64 4.58
CA LYS A 253 -12.92 -2.94 4.53
C LYS A 253 -13.12 -4.44 4.68
N GLN A 254 -13.42 -4.89 5.90
CA GLN A 254 -13.56 -6.31 6.21
C GLN A 254 -15.03 -6.75 6.19
N LEU A 255 -15.39 -7.58 5.21
CA LEU A 255 -16.70 -8.22 5.15
C LEU A 255 -16.75 -9.43 6.10
N LEU A 256 -17.83 -9.55 6.88
CA LEU A 256 -18.14 -10.73 7.67
C LEU A 256 -19.27 -11.50 6.98
N LEU A 257 -18.97 -12.72 6.51
CA LEU A 257 -19.96 -13.56 5.82
C LEU A 257 -20.63 -14.56 6.80
N PRO A 258 -21.92 -14.90 6.58
CA PRO A 258 -22.60 -15.94 7.35
C PRO A 258 -21.93 -17.29 7.14
N GLY A 259 -21.45 -17.91 8.24
CA GLY A 259 -20.79 -19.22 8.20
C GLY A 259 -19.30 -19.21 7.84
N SER A 260 -18.72 -18.04 7.56
CA SER A 260 -17.28 -17.87 7.32
C SER A 260 -16.59 -17.51 8.63
N GLY A 261 -15.95 -18.49 9.26
CA GLY A 261 -14.79 -18.20 10.10
C GLY A 261 -13.61 -17.88 9.18
N GLY A 262 -13.30 -16.60 9.01
CA GLY A 262 -12.13 -16.10 8.26
C GLY A 262 -12.39 -15.99 6.75
N GLY A 263 -12.09 -14.81 6.18
CA GLY A 263 -12.21 -14.54 4.75
C GLY A 263 -11.87 -13.09 4.44
N GLY A 264 -10.57 -12.79 4.30
CA GLY A 264 -10.06 -11.54 3.75
C GLY A 264 -9.91 -11.67 2.24
N GLY A 265 -10.50 -10.74 1.47
CA GLY A 265 -10.42 -10.75 0.01
C GLY A 265 -9.07 -10.28 -0.50
N GLY A 266 -8.37 -11.15 -1.23
CA GLY A 266 -7.36 -10.80 -2.23
C GLY A 266 -5.96 -11.32 -1.93
N THR A 267 -5.53 -12.34 -2.69
CA THR A 267 -4.18 -12.95 -2.84
C THR A 267 -3.85 -14.22 -2.05
N THR A 268 -4.65 -14.66 -1.08
CA THR A 268 -4.37 -15.90 -0.32
C THR A 268 -5.14 -17.12 -0.85
N GLY A 269 -4.77 -18.32 -0.39
CA GLY A 269 -5.49 -19.56 -0.66
C GLY A 269 -5.56 -20.45 0.59
N ASP A 270 -6.45 -21.43 0.57
CA ASP A 270 -6.78 -22.28 1.72
C ASP A 270 -6.28 -23.70 1.52
N VAL A 271 -6.06 -24.40 2.64
CA VAL A 271 -5.86 -25.85 2.64
C VAL A 271 -6.68 -26.52 3.73
N LYS A 272 -7.42 -27.55 3.35
CA LYS A 272 -8.11 -28.46 4.26
C LYS A 272 -7.46 -29.83 4.19
N PHE A 273 -6.87 -30.25 5.31
CA PHE A 273 -6.42 -31.61 5.52
C PHE A 273 -7.59 -32.51 5.91
N TRP A 274 -7.73 -33.66 5.24
CA TRP A 274 -8.83 -34.59 5.51
C TRP A 274 -8.40 -36.05 5.35
N ILE A 275 -9.17 -36.96 5.95
CA ILE A 275 -9.02 -38.40 5.84
C ILE A 275 -10.33 -39.00 5.34
N ASN A 276 -10.24 -40.10 4.57
CA ASN A 276 -11.43 -40.73 3.98
C ASN A 276 -12.08 -41.81 4.84
N GLN A 277 -11.43 -42.19 5.93
CA GLN A 277 -11.91 -43.19 6.87
C GLN A 277 -11.26 -42.96 8.23
N ASP A 278 -11.83 -43.54 9.28
CA ASP A 278 -11.18 -43.60 10.58
C ASP A 278 -10.00 -44.59 10.57
N PHE A 279 -8.81 -44.12 10.94
CA PHE A 279 -7.62 -44.95 11.09
C PHE A 279 -7.48 -45.58 12.49
N GLY A 280 -8.41 -45.30 13.41
CA GLY A 280 -8.45 -45.85 14.76
C GLY A 280 -7.37 -45.31 15.70
N CYS A 281 -6.72 -44.20 15.34
CA CYS A 281 -5.61 -43.61 16.08
C CYS A 281 -6.00 -42.36 16.90
N GLY A 282 -7.29 -42.02 16.92
CA GLY A 282 -7.81 -40.80 17.53
C GLY A 282 -7.64 -39.58 16.62
N ASN A 283 -7.74 -38.39 17.22
CA ASN A 283 -7.58 -37.13 16.49
C ASN A 283 -6.18 -37.02 15.89
N ILE A 284 -6.09 -36.54 14.65
CA ILE A 284 -4.83 -36.28 13.98
C ILE A 284 -4.46 -34.82 14.17
N SER A 285 -3.29 -34.55 14.76
CA SER A 285 -2.72 -33.21 14.80
C SER A 285 -1.93 -32.97 13.51
N VAL A 286 -2.24 -31.89 12.81
CA VAL A 286 -1.55 -31.43 11.61
C VAL A 286 -0.81 -30.15 11.97
N ASN A 287 0.47 -30.05 11.64
CA ASN A 287 1.30 -28.86 11.82
C ASN A 287 1.87 -28.44 10.47
N VAL A 288 1.59 -27.20 10.06
CA VAL A 288 2.16 -26.58 8.86
C VAL A 288 3.26 -25.62 9.31
N SER A 289 4.49 -25.87 8.82
CA SER A 289 5.68 -25.12 9.22
C SER A 289 5.52 -23.63 8.91
N GLY A 290 5.68 -22.77 9.91
CA GLY A 290 5.54 -21.32 9.77
C GLY A 290 4.11 -20.80 9.74
N VAL A 291 3.09 -21.68 9.84
CA VAL A 291 1.66 -21.30 9.87
C VAL A 291 1.03 -21.66 11.21
N GLY A 292 1.17 -22.90 11.66
CA GLY A 292 0.59 -23.35 12.94
C GLY A 292 0.04 -24.76 12.86
N SER A 293 -0.88 -25.12 13.77
CA SER A 293 -1.43 -26.46 13.88
C SER A 293 -2.95 -26.50 13.88
N SER A 294 -3.52 -27.55 13.28
CA SER A 294 -4.96 -27.83 13.23
C SER A 294 -5.22 -29.31 13.54
N THR A 295 -6.47 -29.66 13.86
CA THR A 295 -6.82 -31.04 14.28
C THR A 295 -7.91 -31.62 13.39
N ILE A 296 -7.66 -32.83 12.88
CA ILE A 296 -8.69 -33.63 12.21
C ILE A 296 -9.37 -34.52 13.25
N SER A 297 -10.65 -34.27 13.49
CA SER A 297 -11.51 -34.99 14.47
C SER A 297 -12.56 -35.90 13.83
N GLY A 298 -12.56 -36.02 12.50
CA GLY A 298 -13.53 -36.83 11.74
C GLY A 298 -13.04 -37.13 10.33
N TYR A 299 -13.87 -37.82 9.55
CA TYR A 299 -13.53 -38.28 8.20
C TYR A 299 -14.68 -38.02 7.22
N PHE A 300 -14.36 -37.99 5.92
CA PHE A 300 -15.32 -37.76 4.85
C PHE A 300 -15.33 -38.89 3.83
N GLY A 301 -16.50 -39.25 3.30
CA GLY A 301 -16.60 -40.25 2.23
C GLY A 301 -16.04 -39.78 0.87
N SER A 302 -15.85 -38.46 0.70
CA SER A 302 -15.29 -37.82 -0.48
C SER A 302 -14.59 -36.52 -0.09
N ALA A 303 -13.84 -35.92 -1.03
CA ALA A 303 -13.13 -34.67 -0.79
C ALA A 303 -14.10 -33.55 -0.32
N PRO A 304 -13.88 -32.96 0.87
CA PRO A 304 -14.76 -31.93 1.44
C PRO A 304 -14.38 -30.52 0.94
N SER A 305 -15.35 -29.60 0.82
CA SER A 305 -15.05 -28.16 0.62
C SER A 305 -14.23 -27.60 1.78
N CYS A 306 -13.37 -26.61 1.52
CA CYS A 306 -12.62 -25.92 2.58
C CYS A 306 -13.56 -25.23 3.58
N ASP A 307 -14.71 -24.74 3.12
CA ASP A 307 -15.75 -24.09 3.95
C ASP A 307 -16.48 -25.07 4.87
N ASN A 308 -16.29 -26.38 4.69
CA ASN A 308 -16.96 -27.38 5.51
C ASN A 308 -16.29 -27.49 6.89
N SER A 309 -16.92 -26.97 7.94
CA SER A 309 -16.40 -27.02 9.32
C SER A 309 -16.68 -28.33 10.07
N SER A 310 -17.39 -29.30 9.47
CA SER A 310 -17.86 -30.51 10.19
C SER A 310 -16.75 -31.50 10.58
N ALA A 311 -15.63 -31.52 9.86
CA ALA A 311 -14.41 -32.27 10.16
C ALA A 311 -13.21 -31.76 9.32
N GLY A 312 -11.99 -32.18 9.67
CA GLY A 312 -10.76 -31.83 8.94
C GLY A 312 -9.92 -30.73 9.60
N GLY A 313 -8.66 -30.64 9.19
CA GLY A 313 -7.69 -29.66 9.67
C GLY A 313 -7.60 -28.49 8.71
N ASN A 314 -8.18 -27.36 9.09
CA ASN A 314 -8.25 -26.17 8.24
C ASN A 314 -7.09 -25.23 8.50
N PHE A 315 -6.55 -24.68 7.43
CA PHE A 315 -5.66 -23.53 7.42
C PHE A 315 -6.17 -22.61 6.31
N ASN A 316 -6.59 -21.41 6.69
CA ASN A 316 -7.19 -20.45 5.78
C ASN A 316 -6.23 -19.27 5.59
N ASP A 317 -6.37 -18.58 4.46
CA ASP A 317 -5.66 -17.35 4.15
C ASP A 317 -4.11 -17.52 4.09
N LEU A 318 -3.61 -18.61 3.51
CA LEU A 318 -2.18 -18.80 3.28
C LEU A 318 -1.73 -18.03 2.04
N ASN A 319 -0.58 -17.34 2.15
CA ASN A 319 0.05 -16.74 0.97
C ASN A 319 0.40 -17.81 -0.08
N PRO A 320 0.40 -17.48 -1.39
CA PRO A 320 0.83 -18.39 -2.43
C PRO A 320 2.28 -18.81 -2.20
N GLY A 321 2.54 -20.12 -2.27
CA GLY A 321 3.85 -20.64 -1.95
C GLY A 321 3.88 -22.12 -1.61
N ASN A 322 5.08 -22.62 -1.32
CA ASN A 322 5.31 -24.00 -0.94
C ASN A 322 5.42 -24.12 0.58
N TYR A 323 4.63 -25.03 1.15
CA TYR A 323 4.55 -25.28 2.58
C TYR A 323 4.95 -26.71 2.89
N ASN A 324 5.57 -26.90 4.05
CA ASN A 324 5.84 -28.22 4.61
C ASN A 324 4.87 -28.51 5.75
N TYR A 325 4.43 -29.76 5.86
CA TYR A 325 3.58 -30.20 6.95
C TYR A 325 4.07 -31.50 7.58
N ASP A 326 3.76 -31.64 8.87
CA ASP A 326 3.88 -32.85 9.65
C ASP A 326 2.52 -33.12 10.30
N ALA A 327 1.98 -34.31 10.15
CA ALA A 327 0.78 -34.74 10.86
C ALA A 327 1.02 -36.03 11.62
N SER A 328 0.38 -36.17 12.78
CA SER A 328 0.51 -37.39 13.58
C SER A 328 -0.72 -37.68 14.42
N CYS A 329 -0.93 -38.97 14.65
CA CYS A 329 -1.83 -39.51 15.67
C CYS A 329 -1.16 -40.72 16.31
N SER A 330 -1.85 -41.42 17.22
CA SER A 330 -1.28 -42.59 17.91
C SER A 330 -0.89 -43.69 16.92
N GLY A 331 0.41 -43.80 16.62
CA GLY A 331 0.98 -44.87 15.78
C GLY A 331 1.13 -44.55 14.29
N TYR A 332 0.73 -43.36 13.84
CA TYR A 332 0.88 -42.94 12.44
C TYR A 332 1.46 -41.53 12.32
N THR A 333 2.26 -41.33 11.29
CA THR A 333 2.89 -40.04 10.96
C THR A 333 2.80 -39.81 9.46
N TRP A 334 2.47 -38.59 9.06
CA TRP A 334 2.50 -38.09 7.69
C TRP A 334 3.43 -36.90 7.62
N GLN A 335 4.22 -36.80 6.56
CA GLN A 335 5.09 -35.65 6.32
C GLN A 335 5.12 -35.38 4.82
N GLY A 336 5.21 -34.11 4.44
CA GLY A 336 5.29 -33.75 3.04
C GLY A 336 5.23 -32.25 2.82
N SER A 337 4.97 -31.89 1.57
CA SER A 337 4.82 -30.51 1.14
C SER A 337 3.60 -30.34 0.25
N PHE A 338 3.07 -29.12 0.21
CA PHE A 338 1.99 -28.72 -0.70
C PHE A 338 2.20 -27.29 -1.20
N THR A 339 1.54 -26.95 -2.29
CA THR A 339 1.58 -25.61 -2.89
C THR A 339 0.21 -24.96 -2.75
N ILE A 340 0.19 -23.73 -2.27
CA ILE A 340 -0.98 -22.85 -2.30
C ILE A 340 -0.83 -21.92 -3.49
N THR A 341 -1.90 -21.78 -4.27
CA THR A 341 -2.03 -20.73 -5.28
C THR A 341 -3.14 -19.78 -4.86
N GLU A 342 -3.10 -18.57 -5.42
CA GLU A 342 -4.12 -17.54 -5.15
C GLU A 342 -5.54 -18.07 -5.41
N ASN A 343 -6.45 -17.74 -4.49
CA ASN A 343 -7.87 -18.07 -4.58
C ASN A 343 -8.17 -19.58 -4.74
N GLN A 344 -7.23 -20.44 -4.35
CA GLN A 344 -7.40 -21.89 -4.37
C GLN A 344 -7.87 -22.40 -3.01
N CYS A 345 -8.82 -23.34 -3.01
CA CYS A 345 -9.06 -24.23 -1.88
C CYS A 345 -8.40 -25.60 -2.17
N LEU A 346 -7.31 -25.92 -1.48
CA LEU A 346 -6.62 -27.20 -1.59
C LEU A 346 -7.26 -28.25 -0.66
N GLN A 347 -7.82 -29.30 -1.23
CA GLN A 347 -8.40 -30.43 -0.49
C GLN A 347 -7.35 -31.54 -0.31
N PHE A 348 -6.53 -31.45 0.75
CA PHE A 348 -5.37 -32.32 0.94
C PHE A 348 -5.73 -33.60 1.71
N GLN A 349 -5.73 -34.75 1.04
CA GLN A 349 -6.05 -36.03 1.67
C GLN A 349 -4.81 -36.67 2.31
N LEU A 350 -4.87 -36.97 3.61
CA LEU A 350 -3.90 -37.84 4.28
C LEU A 350 -4.26 -39.30 4.01
N THR A 351 -3.31 -40.06 3.48
CA THR A 351 -3.44 -41.48 3.17
C THR A 351 -2.32 -42.26 3.85
N LEU A 352 -2.59 -43.50 4.25
CA LEU A 352 -1.61 -44.41 4.86
C LEU A 352 -0.83 -45.21 3.82
#